data_AF-A0AAJ6NUM2-F1
#
_entry.id   AF-A0AAJ6NUM2-F1
#
_cell.length_a   1.000
_cell.length_b   1.000
_cell.length_c   1.000
_cell.angle_alpha   90.00
_cell.angle_beta   90.00
_cell.angle_gamma   90.00
#
_symmetry.space_group_name_H-M   'P 1'
#
loop_
_entity.id
_entity.type
_entity.pdbx_description
1 polymer ?
#
loop_
_entity_poly.entity_id
_entity_poly.type
_entity_poly.pdbx_seq_one_letter_code
_entity_poly.pdbx_strand_id
1 'polypeptide(L)'
;MMTLAAKGQGLLKLLLIINIISTGLHFTDNYFFIEQYPQPKWITAPSIYQLWFILTVIGIMGYWLYKYQKFWLAYGCLFIYSLTGLASPGHYFYGNLSQFSTKMHLLIWTDGIAGLAVLGFFFGHY
;
A
#
# COMPACT_ATOMS: atom_id res chain seq x y z
N MET A 1 -28.31 -3.21 14.36
CA MET A 1 -27.65 -2.23 13.47
C MET A 1 -26.29 -1.87 14.04
N MET A 2 -25.20 -1.96 13.28
CA MET A 2 -23.90 -1.43 13.70
C MET A 2 -23.89 0.10 13.61
N THR A 3 -23.22 0.76 14.55
CA THR A 3 -22.99 2.21 14.52
C THR A 3 -22.13 2.61 13.31
N LEU A 4 -22.22 3.86 12.85
CA LEU A 4 -21.42 4.38 11.74
C LEU A 4 -19.90 4.21 11.98
N ALA A 5 -19.47 4.41 13.23
CA ALA A 5 -18.11 4.17 13.67
C ALA A 5 -17.69 2.70 13.54
N ALA A 6 -18.55 1.75 13.91
CA ALA A 6 -18.27 0.32 13.76
C ALA A 6 -18.17 -0.10 12.28
N LYS A 7 -19.01 0.48 11.41
CA LYS A 7 -18.93 0.27 9.95
C LYS A 7 -17.62 0.82 9.36
N GLY A 8 -17.21 2.03 9.75
CA GLY A 8 -15.94 2.63 9.32
C GLY A 8 -14.72 1.81 9.76
N GLN A 9 -14.71 1.30 11.00
CA GLN A 9 -13.65 0.42 11.50
C GLN A 9 -13.58 -0.90 10.71
N GLY A 10 -14.74 -1.51 10.40
CA GLY A 10 -14.81 -2.75 9.62
C GLY A 10 -14.27 -2.56 8.21
N LEU A 11 -14.70 -1.49 7.53
CA LEU A 11 -14.23 -1.14 6.19
C LEU A 11 -12.73 -0.87 6.19
N LEU A 12 -12.24 -0.04 7.11
CA LEU A 12 -10.81 0.27 7.21
C LEU A 12 -9.97 -1.00 7.41
N LYS A 13 -10.39 -1.87 8.31
CA LYS A 13 -9.71 -3.15 8.55
C LYS A 13 -9.64 -3.99 7.28
N LEU A 14 -10.75 -4.10 6.53
CA LEU A 14 -10.80 -4.85 5.29
C LEU A 14 -9.84 -4.26 4.23
N LEU A 15 -9.87 -2.94 4.04
CA LEU A 15 -9.00 -2.25 3.08
C LEU A 15 -7.53 -2.44 3.42
N LEU A 16 -7.16 -2.35 4.70
CA LEU A 16 -5.78 -2.58 5.13
C LEU A 16 -5.35 -4.03 4.94
N ILE A 17 -6.20 -5.02 5.22
CA ILE A 17 -5.86 -6.43 4.98
C ILE A 17 -5.61 -6.67 3.48
N ILE A 18 -6.49 -6.18 2.61
CA ILE A 18 -6.34 -6.31 1.15
C ILE A 18 -5.04 -5.63 0.69
N ASN A 19 -4.77 -4.41 1.18
CA ASN A 19 -3.59 -3.65 0.81
C ASN A 19 -2.29 -4.30 1.30
N ILE A 20 -2.25 -4.80 2.54
CA ILE A 20 -1.09 -5.51 3.10
C ILE A 20 -0.81 -6.80 2.31
N ILE A 21 -1.86 -7.55 1.91
CA ILE A 21 -1.69 -8.75 1.10
C ILE A 21 -1.16 -8.38 -0.30
N SER A 22 -1.76 -7.39 -0.97
CA SER A 22 -1.31 -6.96 -2.30
C SER A 22 0.15 -6.50 -2.28
N THR A 23 0.46 -5.54 -1.40
CA THR A 23 1.83 -4.98 -1.29
C THR A 23 2.81 -6.04 -0.81
N GLY A 24 2.41 -6.95 0.08
CA GLY A 24 3.25 -8.07 0.50
C GLY A 24 3.63 -8.98 -0.66
N LEU A 25 2.68 -9.31 -1.55
CA LEU A 25 2.96 -10.10 -2.75
C LEU A 25 3.88 -9.34 -3.71
N HIS A 26 3.59 -8.07 -4.00
CA HIS A 26 4.38 -7.26 -4.91
C HIS A 26 5.82 -7.05 -4.41
N PHE A 27 5.99 -6.57 -3.18
CA PHE A 27 7.31 -6.29 -2.63
C PHE A 27 8.14 -7.56 -2.44
N THR A 28 7.51 -8.70 -2.15
CA THR A 28 8.20 -10.00 -2.13
C THR A 28 8.69 -10.40 -3.52
N ASP A 29 7.85 -10.23 -4.55
CA ASP A 29 8.25 -10.51 -5.94
C ASP A 29 9.40 -9.58 -6.37
N ASN A 30 9.27 -8.29 -6.10
CA ASN A 30 10.30 -7.30 -6.40
C ASN A 30 11.60 -7.54 -5.62
N TYR A 31 11.53 -8.01 -4.38
CA TYR A 31 12.70 -8.41 -3.60
C TYR A 31 13.49 -9.56 -4.25
N PHE A 32 12.81 -10.64 -4.63
CA PHE A 32 13.47 -11.83 -5.20
C PHE A 32 13.89 -11.65 -6.65
N PHE A 33 13.15 -10.85 -7.42
CA PHE A 33 13.37 -10.62 -8.85
C PHE A 33 13.82 -9.20 -9.15
N ILE A 34 14.59 -8.59 -8.25
CA ILE A 34 14.96 -7.18 -8.32
C ILE A 34 15.60 -6.78 -9.66
N GLU A 35 16.47 -7.63 -10.21
CA GLU A 35 17.15 -7.41 -11.50
C GLU A 35 16.18 -7.44 -12.70
N GLN A 36 14.97 -7.98 -12.52
CA GLN A 36 13.96 -8.06 -13.58
C GLN A 36 13.00 -6.87 -13.56
N TYR A 37 12.96 -6.09 -12.48
CA TYR A 37 12.10 -4.92 -12.35
C TYR A 37 12.81 -3.67 -12.89
N PRO A 38 12.27 -2.98 -13.92
CA PRO A 38 12.73 -1.65 -14.28
C PRO A 38 12.51 -0.68 -13.12
N GLN A 39 13.61 -0.19 -12.54
CA GLN A 39 13.64 0.71 -11.40
C GLN A 39 15.00 1.40 -11.28
N PRO A 40 15.14 2.45 -10.45
CA PRO A 40 16.43 3.09 -10.22
C PRO A 40 17.48 2.14 -9.63
N LYS A 41 18.72 2.24 -10.10
CA LYS A 41 19.86 1.42 -9.65
C LYS A 41 20.22 1.58 -8.16
N TRP A 42 19.74 2.63 -7.51
CA TRP A 42 19.96 2.86 -6.08
C TRP A 42 18.99 2.07 -5.19
N ILE A 43 17.94 1.48 -5.76
CA ILE A 43 17.03 0.58 -5.02
C ILE A 43 17.69 -0.78 -4.86
N THR A 44 17.73 -1.26 -3.62
CA THR A 44 18.29 -2.56 -3.24
C THR A 44 17.23 -3.47 -2.65
N ALA A 45 17.43 -4.78 -2.70
CA ALA A 45 16.48 -5.74 -2.13
C ALA A 45 16.21 -5.47 -0.63
N PRO A 46 17.22 -5.21 0.23
CA PRO A 46 16.98 -4.82 1.61
C PRO A 46 16.12 -3.56 1.75
N SER A 47 16.34 -2.53 0.91
CA SER A 47 15.56 -1.28 0.99
C SER A 47 14.08 -1.47 0.66
N ILE A 48 13.74 -2.38 -0.27
CA ILE A 48 12.36 -2.74 -0.62
C ILE A 48 11.64 -3.30 0.62
N TYR A 49 12.25 -4.31 1.25
CA TYR A 49 11.66 -4.98 2.40
C TYR A 49 11.58 -4.06 3.64
N GLN A 50 12.62 -3.26 3.89
CA GLN A 50 12.64 -2.29 4.99
C GLN A 50 11.56 -1.23 4.83
N LEU A 51 11.43 -0.65 3.63
CA LEU A 51 10.43 0.36 3.34
C LEU A 51 9.01 -0.20 3.52
N TRP A 52 8.74 -1.37 2.94
CA TRP A 52 7.45 -2.05 3.10
C TRP A 52 7.11 -2.28 4.57
N PHE A 53 8.03 -2.86 5.34
CA PHE A 53 7.81 -3.14 6.75
C PHE A 53 7.49 -1.88 7.55
N ILE A 54 8.28 -0.81 7.37
CA ILE A 54 8.07 0.47 8.06
C ILE A 54 6.69 1.04 7.71
N LEU A 55 6.33 1.08 6.42
CA LEU A 55 5.05 1.61 5.99
C LEU A 55 3.88 0.74 6.49
N THR A 56 3.98 -0.58 6.46
CA THR A 56 2.96 -1.49 7.01
C THR A 56 2.73 -1.24 8.50
N VAL A 57 3.80 -1.03 9.29
CA VAL A 57 3.67 -0.65 10.70
C VAL A 57 2.89 0.66 10.85
N ILE A 58 3.18 1.67 10.03
CA ILE A 58 2.44 2.94 10.01
C ILE A 58 0.95 2.71 9.67
N GLY A 59 0.64 1.86 8.69
CA GLY A 59 -0.73 1.50 8.33
C GLY A 59 -1.50 0.83 9.48
N ILE A 60 -0.86 -0.11 10.18
CA ILE A 60 -1.42 -0.77 11.36
C ILE A 60 -1.64 0.23 12.50
N MET A 61 -0.69 1.14 12.74
CA MET A 61 -0.86 2.23 13.71
C MET A 61 -2.07 3.11 13.36
N GLY A 62 -2.25 3.43 12.07
CA GLY A 62 -3.41 4.18 11.58
C GLY A 62 -4.74 3.52 11.94
N TYR A 63 -4.84 2.19 11.81
CA TYR A 63 -6.03 1.44 12.24
C TYR A 63 -6.31 1.58 13.73
N TRP A 64 -5.29 1.41 14.58
CA TRP A 64 -5.46 1.50 16.03
C TRP A 64 -5.85 2.91 16.45
N LEU A 65 -5.20 3.94 15.90
CA LEU A 65 -5.56 5.33 16.14
C LEU A 65 -7.01 5.63 15.74
N TYR A 66 -7.46 5.10 14.60
CA TYR A 66 -8.86 5.24 14.16
C TYR A 66 -9.83 4.56 15.14
N LYS A 67 -9.50 3.33 15.59
CA LYS A 67 -10.29 2.58 16.58
C LYS A 67 -10.45 3.34 17.90
N TYR A 68 -9.40 4.03 18.34
CA TYR A 68 -9.38 4.87 19.55
C TYR A 68 -9.82 6.32 19.30
N GLN A 69 -10.46 6.61 18.16
CA GLN A 69 -11.02 7.93 17.81
C GLN A 69 -9.98 9.06 17.73
N LYS A 70 -8.69 8.74 17.53
CA LYS A 70 -7.61 9.70 17.27
C LYS A 70 -7.53 9.99 15.76
N PHE A 71 -8.63 10.50 15.20
CA PHE A 71 -8.86 10.55 13.76
C PHE A 71 -7.78 11.31 12.98
N TRP A 72 -7.36 12.49 13.44
CA TRP A 72 -6.34 13.28 12.74
C TRP A 72 -5.01 12.53 12.58
N LEU A 73 -4.54 11.87 13.64
CA LEU A 73 -3.33 11.05 13.59
C LEU A 73 -3.54 9.80 12.72
N ALA A 74 -4.71 9.16 12.84
CA ALA A 74 -5.06 8.01 12.02
C ALA A 74 -5.00 8.34 10.53
N TYR A 75 -5.59 9.45 10.13
CA TYR A 75 -5.61 9.93 8.76
C TYR A 75 -4.21 10.26 8.23
N GLY A 76 -3.35 10.87 9.05
CA GLY A 76 -1.94 11.05 8.70
C GLY A 76 -1.22 9.72 8.42
N CYS A 77 -1.39 8.73 9.30
CA CYS A 77 -0.82 7.39 9.10
C CYS A 77 -1.37 6.71 7.84
N LEU A 78 -2.69 6.77 7.61
CA LEU A 78 -3.33 6.16 6.45
C LEU A 78 -2.92 6.82 5.14
N PHE A 79 -2.78 8.15 5.13
CA PHE A 79 -2.26 8.88 3.98
C PHE A 79 -0.85 8.40 3.63
N ILE A 80 0.07 8.40 4.61
CA ILE A 80 1.44 7.92 4.41
C ILE A 80 1.45 6.46 3.94
N TYR A 81 0.66 5.59 4.58
CA TYR A 81 0.59 4.18 4.22
C TYR A 81 0.04 3.95 2.82
N SER A 82 -0.92 4.75 2.35
CA SER A 82 -1.48 4.61 1.00
C SER A 82 -0.41 4.76 -0.10
N LEU A 83 0.66 5.51 0.16
CA LEU A 83 1.79 5.69 -0.75
C LEU A 83 2.53 4.38 -1.04
N THR A 84 2.47 3.39 -0.15
CA THR A 84 3.08 2.06 -0.34
C THR A 84 2.63 1.41 -1.64
N GLY A 85 1.32 1.47 -1.94
CA GLY A 85 0.77 0.91 -3.17
C GLY A 85 0.67 1.93 -4.31
N LEU A 86 0.41 3.21 -3.99
CA LEU A 86 0.29 4.27 -5.00
C LEU A 86 1.59 4.55 -5.76
N ALA A 87 2.74 4.27 -5.14
CA ALA A 87 4.04 4.41 -5.79
C ALA A 87 4.36 3.27 -6.78
N SER A 88 3.68 2.12 -6.70
CA SER A 88 3.99 0.93 -7.51
C SER A 88 3.90 1.18 -9.03
N PRO A 89 2.91 1.92 -9.57
CA PRO A 89 2.91 2.33 -10.98
C PRO A 89 4.14 3.16 -11.41
N GLY A 90 4.90 3.71 -10.46
CA GLY A 90 6.14 4.43 -10.71
C GLY A 90 7.21 3.61 -11.44
N HIS A 91 7.16 2.28 -11.39
CA HIS A 91 8.02 1.41 -12.19
C HIS A 91 7.94 1.71 -13.70
N TYR A 92 6.76 2.10 -14.21
CA TYR A 92 6.58 2.41 -15.63
C TYR A 92 7.30 3.69 -16.08
N PHE A 93 7.86 4.48 -15.16
CA PHE A 93 8.76 5.58 -15.52
C PHE A 93 10.20 5.13 -15.83
N TYR A 94 10.55 3.86 -15.53
CA TYR A 94 11.92 3.35 -15.63
C TYR A 94 12.08 2.23 -16.68
N GLY A 95 11.01 1.85 -17.38
CA GLY A 95 11.07 0.83 -18.43
C GLY A 95 9.85 0.84 -19.35
N ASN A 96 9.99 0.18 -20.49
CA ASN A 96 8.91 -0.06 -21.44
C ASN A 96 7.97 -1.16 -20.94
N LEU A 97 6.68 -1.08 -21.30
CA LEU A 97 5.68 -2.09 -20.89
C LEU A 97 6.08 -3.53 -21.27
N SER A 98 6.77 -3.73 -22.39
CA SER A 98 7.25 -5.05 -22.83
C SER A 98 8.33 -5.68 -21.95
N GLN A 99 8.98 -4.91 -21.07
CA GLN A 99 9.96 -5.43 -20.12
C GLN A 99 9.30 -6.05 -18.88
N PHE A 100 8.03 -5.74 -18.64
CA PHE A 100 7.28 -6.26 -17.51
C PHE A 100 6.57 -7.56 -17.91
N SER A 101 6.61 -8.54 -17.03
CA SER A 101 5.76 -9.73 -17.17
C SER A 101 4.31 -9.40 -16.82
N THR A 102 3.36 -10.21 -17.31
CA THR A 102 1.94 -10.13 -16.90
C THR A 102 1.78 -10.17 -15.38
N LYS A 103 2.58 -10.99 -14.69
CA LYS A 103 2.61 -11.06 -13.22
C LYS A 103 2.97 -9.71 -12.60
N MET A 104 4.03 -9.06 -13.08
CA MET A 104 4.45 -7.74 -12.59
C MET A 104 3.37 -6.70 -12.81
N HIS A 105 2.74 -6.67 -13.99
CA HIS A 105 1.62 -5.78 -14.26
C HIS A 105 0.48 -5.95 -13.26
N LEU A 106 0.08 -7.21 -12.99
CA LEU A 106 -0.97 -7.50 -12.03
C LEU A 106 -0.62 -6.99 -10.64
N LEU A 107 0.57 -7.32 -10.13
CA LEU A 107 1.03 -6.91 -8.80
C LEU A 107 1.11 -5.37 -8.66
N ILE A 108 1.66 -4.69 -9.66
CA ILE A 108 1.78 -3.23 -9.67
C ILE A 108 0.41 -2.55 -9.66
N TRP A 109 -0.53 -3.04 -10.47
CA TRP A 109 -1.85 -2.42 -10.57
C TRP A 109 -2.75 -2.74 -9.37
N THR A 110 -2.68 -3.97 -8.82
CA THR A 110 -3.43 -4.29 -7.59
C THR A 110 -2.95 -3.44 -6.42
N ASP A 111 -1.65 -3.17 -6.33
CA ASP A 111 -1.08 -2.24 -5.35
C ASP A 111 -1.62 -0.82 -5.51
N GLY A 112 -1.57 -0.28 -6.73
CA GLY A 112 -2.08 1.05 -7.04
C GLY A 112 -3.56 1.20 -6.65
N ILE A 113 -4.39 0.21 -7.01
CA ILE A 113 -5.82 0.21 -6.71
C ILE A 113 -6.06 0.06 -5.20
N ALA A 114 -5.34 -0.84 -4.53
CA ALA A 114 -5.47 -1.03 -3.09
C ALA A 114 -5.01 0.22 -2.31
N GLY A 115 -3.95 0.89 -2.78
CA GLY A 115 -3.46 2.16 -2.23
C GLY A 115 -4.49 3.27 -2.39
N LEU A 116 -5.07 3.40 -3.59
CA LEU A 116 -6.17 4.33 -3.88
C LEU A 116 -7.38 4.07 -2.98
N ALA A 117 -7.73 2.82 -2.71
CA ALA A 117 -8.86 2.49 -1.85
C ALA A 117 -8.63 2.94 -0.38
N VAL A 118 -7.41 2.75 0.15
CA VAL A 118 -7.03 3.27 1.47
C VAL A 118 -7.05 4.80 1.49
N LEU A 119 -6.55 5.44 0.44
CA LEU A 119 -6.62 6.90 0.31
C LEU A 119 -8.07 7.40 0.16
N GLY A 120 -8.94 6.67 -0.53
CA GLY A 120 -10.35 7.00 -0.67
C GLY A 120 -11.09 6.95 0.68
N PHE A 121 -10.70 6.05 1.57
CA PHE A 121 -11.24 6.00 2.94
C PHE A 121 -10.97 7.30 3.73
N PHE A 122 -9.81 7.94 3.49
CA PHE A 122 -9.50 9.24 4.08
C PHE A 122 -10.54 10.29 3.63
N PHE A 123 -10.83 10.41 2.33
CA PHE A 123 -11.74 11.42 1.79
C PHE A 123 -13.22 11.20 2.13
N GLY A 124 -13.65 9.95 2.36
CA GLY A 124 -15.05 9.63 2.70
C GLY A 124 -15.48 9.98 4.13
N HIS A 125 -14.60 10.56 4.94
CA HIS A 125 -14.83 10.85 6.35
C HIS A 125 -14.46 12.29 6.78
N TYR A 126 -14.31 13.20 5.82
CA TYR A 126 -14.28 14.65 6.04
C TYR A 126 -15.61 15.30 5.70
#